data_AF-A0A924KNF1-F1
#
_entry.id   AF-A0A924KNF1-F1
#
_cell.length_a   1.000
_cell.length_b   1.000
_cell.length_c   1.000
_cell.angle_alpha   90.00
_cell.angle_beta   90.00
_cell.angle_gamma   90.00
#
_symmetry.space_group_name_H-M   'P 1'
#
loop_
_entity.id
_entity.type
_entity.pdbx_description
1 polymer ?
#
loop_
_entity_poly.entity_id
_entity_poly.type
_entity_poly.pdbx_seq_one_letter_code
_entity_poly.pdbx_strand_id
1 'polypeptide(L)'
;MHHYLWRLIGATAVCAIYLVVVTHYFGVVALALSAPLIGIAFTRLLIDAAAELGWRVRASVLAPLSGKHYVYQGCNLQVVQDEDFGRWLALDDVRRIVGSGATDKALAHTYPSGWKVIDGKGHLRDDALMHYLGREPSTRAVKLRNWVENSIAVSARTERKRRGIYLRDPMLAELPDN
;
A
#
# COMPACT_ATOMS: atom_id res chain seq x y z
N MET A 1 -16.22 2.41 0.56
CA MET A 1 -16.17 2.12 2.01
C MET A 1 -17.42 2.57 2.75
N HIS A 2 -17.97 3.76 2.46
CA HIS A 2 -19.09 4.30 3.24
C HIS A 2 -20.37 3.45 3.19
N HIS A 3 -20.78 2.96 2.01
CA HIS A 3 -22.02 2.18 1.86
C HIS A 3 -22.07 0.84 2.62
N TYR A 4 -20.93 0.22 2.93
CA TYR A 4 -20.89 -1.07 3.63
C TYR A 4 -21.04 -0.89 5.16
N LEU A 5 -20.38 0.12 5.72
CA LEU A 5 -20.55 0.52 7.12
C LEU A 5 -22.01 0.90 7.41
N TRP A 6 -22.64 1.66 6.51
CA TRP A 6 -24.07 2.01 6.62
C TRP A 6 -24.99 0.79 6.60
N ARG A 7 -24.67 -0.27 5.82
CA ARG A 7 -25.45 -1.52 5.83
C ARG A 7 -25.28 -2.32 7.11
N LEU A 8 -24.07 -2.37 7.66
CA LEU A 8 -23.77 -3.07 8.92
C LEU A 8 -24.43 -2.38 10.12
N ILE A 9 -24.32 -1.05 10.17
CA ILE A 9 -24.99 -0.20 11.19
C ILE A 9 -26.51 -0.32 11.05
N GLY A 10 -27.04 -0.28 9.81
CA GLY A 10 -28.47 -0.46 9.57
C GLY A 10 -28.99 -1.82 10.03
N ALA A 11 -28.27 -2.91 9.70
CA ALA A 11 -28.67 -4.27 10.08
C ALA A 11 -28.63 -4.50 11.61
N THR A 12 -27.60 -3.96 12.29
CA THR A 12 -27.50 -4.03 13.75
C THR A 12 -28.58 -3.18 14.43
N ALA A 13 -28.86 -1.99 13.92
CA ALA A 13 -29.94 -1.14 14.42
C ALA A 13 -31.31 -1.82 14.28
N VAL A 14 -31.60 -2.43 13.12
CA VAL A 14 -32.86 -3.17 12.90
C VAL A 14 -33.00 -4.36 13.86
N CYS A 15 -31.93 -5.12 14.10
CA CYS A 15 -31.96 -6.22 15.07
C CYS A 15 -32.17 -5.73 16.51
N ALA A 16 -31.52 -4.63 16.90
CA ALA A 16 -31.67 -4.04 18.22
C ALA A 16 -33.11 -3.50 18.43
N ILE A 17 -33.67 -2.81 17.43
CA ILE A 17 -35.05 -2.32 17.47
C ILE A 17 -36.03 -3.49 17.58
N TYR A 18 -35.84 -4.56 16.80
CA TYR A 18 -36.69 -5.75 16.88
C TYR A 18 -36.65 -6.40 18.27
N LEU A 19 -35.46 -6.55 18.87
CA LEU A 19 -35.30 -7.09 20.22
C LEU A 19 -36.02 -6.24 21.27
N VAL A 20 -35.90 -4.91 21.19
CA VAL A 20 -36.59 -3.98 22.11
C VAL A 20 -38.10 -4.06 21.95
N VAL A 21 -38.62 -4.12 20.71
CA VAL A 21 -40.06 -4.21 20.45
C VAL A 21 -40.62 -5.55 20.93
N VAL A 22 -39.97 -6.68 20.62
CA VAL A 22 -40.45 -8.00 21.03
C VAL A 22 -40.44 -8.17 22.54
N THR A 23 -39.38 -7.70 23.22
CA THR A 23 -39.31 -7.75 24.68
C THR A 23 -40.38 -6.88 25.35
N HIS A 24 -40.64 -5.69 24.80
CA HIS A 24 -41.63 -4.77 25.36
C HIS A 24 -43.07 -5.26 25.21
N TYR A 25 -43.42 -5.89 24.07
CA TYR A 25 -44.81 -6.28 23.78
C TYR A 25 -45.15 -7.73 24.12
N PHE A 26 -44.23 -8.69 23.99
CA PHE A 26 -44.53 -10.12 24.05
C PHE A 26 -43.81 -10.88 25.18
N GLY A 27 -42.93 -10.19 25.92
CA GLY A 27 -42.21 -10.77 27.06
C GLY A 27 -41.19 -11.85 26.70
N VAL A 28 -40.66 -12.52 27.73
CA VAL A 28 -39.48 -13.41 27.64
C VAL A 28 -39.74 -14.68 26.81
N VAL A 29 -40.99 -15.16 26.75
CA VAL A 29 -41.34 -16.40 26.03
C VAL A 29 -41.25 -16.21 24.51
N ALA A 30 -41.70 -15.07 23.98
CA ALA A 30 -41.57 -14.76 22.56
C ALA A 30 -40.11 -14.49 22.15
N LEU A 31 -39.30 -13.98 23.07
CA LEU A 31 -37.85 -13.87 22.86
C LEU A 31 -37.22 -15.26 22.68
N ALA A 32 -37.56 -16.22 23.55
CA ALA A 32 -37.03 -17.58 23.48
C ALA A 32 -37.38 -18.28 22.15
N LEU A 33 -38.60 -18.07 21.63
CA LEU A 33 -39.04 -18.64 20.35
C LEU A 33 -38.42 -17.95 19.12
N SER A 34 -38.14 -16.65 19.20
CA SER A 34 -37.57 -15.86 18.09
C SER A 34 -36.04 -15.89 18.03
N ALA A 35 -35.37 -16.25 19.15
CA ALA A 35 -33.91 -16.32 19.26
C ALA A 35 -33.21 -17.15 18.16
N PRO A 36 -33.71 -18.34 17.75
CA PRO A 36 -33.05 -19.11 16.69
C PRO A 36 -33.07 -18.39 15.33
N LEU A 37 -34.18 -17.72 14.99
CA LEU A 37 -34.32 -16.98 13.74
C LEU A 37 -33.37 -15.78 13.69
N ILE A 38 -33.25 -15.05 14.81
CA ILE A 38 -32.29 -13.95 14.94
C ILE A 38 -30.85 -14.48 14.82
N GLY A 39 -30.55 -15.60 15.49
CA GLY A 39 -29.23 -16.23 15.44
C GLY A 39 -28.82 -16.61 14.00
N ILE A 40 -29.73 -17.19 13.22
CA ILE A 40 -29.47 -17.55 11.81
C ILE A 40 -29.20 -16.30 10.96
N ALA A 41 -30.01 -15.25 11.11
CA ALA A 41 -29.82 -14.01 10.38
C ALA A 41 -28.50 -13.30 10.73
N PHE A 42 -28.16 -13.27 12.02
CA PHE A 42 -26.92 -12.65 12.51
C PHE A 42 -25.67 -13.44 12.10
N THR A 43 -25.77 -14.77 12.03
CA THR A 43 -24.67 -15.64 11.59
C THR A 43 -24.22 -15.31 10.16
N ARG A 44 -25.16 -15.05 9.24
CA ARG A 44 -24.81 -14.65 7.87
C ARG A 44 -24.05 -13.32 7.83
N LEU A 45 -24.51 -12.34 8.60
CA LEU A 45 -23.85 -11.04 8.70
C LEU A 45 -22.42 -11.15 9.25
N LEU A 46 -22.23 -11.99 10.29
CA LEU A 46 -20.92 -12.25 10.86
C LEU A 46 -20.00 -12.97 9.88
N ILE A 47 -20.50 -13.95 9.13
CA ILE A 47 -19.71 -14.68 8.13
C ILE A 47 -19.26 -13.73 7.02
N ASP A 48 -20.14 -12.88 6.50
CA ASP A 48 -19.79 -11.92 5.45
C ASP A 48 -18.77 -10.89 5.94
N ALA A 49 -18.94 -10.39 7.18
CA ALA A 49 -18.00 -9.47 7.80
C ALA A 49 -16.63 -10.14 8.05
N ALA A 50 -16.63 -11.39 8.54
CA ALA A 50 -15.41 -12.16 8.78
C ALA A 50 -14.69 -12.54 7.49
N ALA A 51 -15.42 -12.87 6.42
CA ALA A 51 -14.86 -13.17 5.11
C ALA A 51 -14.16 -11.94 4.53
N GLU A 52 -14.80 -10.77 4.56
CA GLU A 52 -14.22 -9.52 4.09
C GLU A 52 -13.00 -9.11 4.94
N LEU A 53 -13.08 -9.26 6.26
CA LEU A 53 -11.93 -9.03 7.15
C LEU A 53 -10.80 -10.01 6.84
N GLY A 54 -11.11 -11.28 6.60
CA GLY A 54 -10.16 -12.31 6.20
C GLY A 54 -9.49 -12.02 4.86
N TRP A 55 -10.25 -11.55 3.86
CA TRP A 55 -9.71 -11.09 2.58
C TRP A 55 -8.79 -9.90 2.74
N ARG A 56 -9.12 -8.95 3.62
CA ARG A 56 -8.28 -7.78 3.93
C ARG A 56 -7.01 -8.15 4.67
N VAL A 57 -7.12 -9.02 5.67
CA VAL A 57 -5.96 -9.55 6.41
C VAL A 57 -5.06 -10.30 5.44
N ARG A 58 -5.61 -11.20 4.62
CA ARG A 58 -4.85 -11.86 3.54
C ARG A 58 -4.24 -10.84 2.58
N ALA A 59 -4.97 -9.85 2.11
CA ALA A 59 -4.43 -8.82 1.22
C ALA A 59 -3.29 -8.03 1.87
N SER A 60 -3.37 -7.73 3.18
CA SER A 60 -2.31 -7.03 3.91
C SER A 60 -1.09 -7.91 4.21
N VAL A 61 -1.30 -9.19 4.51
CA VAL A 61 -0.24 -10.17 4.80
C VAL A 61 0.44 -10.65 3.51
N LEU A 62 -0.32 -10.77 2.42
CA LEU A 62 0.19 -11.10 1.09
C LEU A 62 0.66 -9.86 0.31
N ALA A 63 0.35 -8.63 0.71
CA ALA A 63 0.87 -7.43 0.03
C ALA A 63 2.41 -7.39 -0.01
N PRO A 64 3.14 -7.74 1.07
CA PRO A 64 4.59 -7.91 1.04
C PRO A 64 5.06 -9.05 0.12
N LEU A 65 4.31 -10.15 0.05
CA LEU A 65 4.66 -11.35 -0.72
C LEU A 65 4.29 -11.26 -2.21
N SER A 66 3.29 -10.45 -2.54
CA SER A 66 2.80 -10.15 -3.88
C SER A 66 3.56 -8.99 -4.54
N GLY A 67 4.64 -8.52 -3.93
CA GLY A 67 5.56 -7.57 -4.56
C GLY A 67 6.01 -8.11 -5.91
N LYS A 68 5.90 -7.31 -6.97
CA LYS A 68 6.57 -7.63 -8.23
C LYS A 68 8.06 -7.80 -7.91
N HIS A 69 8.57 -9.02 -8.11
CA HIS A 69 9.98 -9.29 -7.91
C HIS A 69 10.74 -8.71 -9.10
N TYR A 70 11.65 -7.80 -8.80
CA TYR A 70 12.40 -7.06 -9.80
C TYR A 70 13.81 -7.65 -9.87
N VAL A 71 14.10 -8.38 -10.95
CA VAL A 71 15.41 -8.98 -11.16
C VAL A 71 16.08 -8.35 -12.37
N TYR A 72 17.28 -7.82 -12.17
CA TYR A 72 18.11 -7.25 -13.23
C TYR A 72 19.46 -7.96 -13.28
N GLN A 73 19.76 -8.61 -14.41
CA GLN A 73 21.04 -9.33 -14.62
C GLN A 73 21.40 -10.29 -13.47
N GLY A 74 20.41 -11.00 -12.92
CA GLY A 74 20.59 -11.92 -11.80
C GLY A 74 20.69 -11.27 -10.41
N CYS A 75 20.70 -9.93 -10.33
CA CYS A 75 20.59 -9.20 -9.07
C CYS A 75 19.12 -8.95 -8.75
N ASN A 76 18.70 -9.35 -7.55
CA ASN A 76 17.37 -9.01 -7.04
C ASN A 76 17.39 -7.57 -6.52
N LEU A 77 16.48 -6.73 -7.01
CA LEU A 77 16.29 -5.35 -6.52
C LEU A 77 15.13 -5.34 -5.54
N GLN A 78 15.41 -4.92 -4.32
CA GLN A 78 14.37 -4.65 -3.34
C GLN A 78 13.64 -3.36 -3.71
N VAL A 79 12.35 -3.47 -4.03
CA VAL A 79 11.47 -2.34 -4.36
C VAL A 79 10.30 -2.30 -3.41
N VAL A 80 10.21 -1.22 -2.64
CA VAL A 80 9.11 -0.95 -1.70
C VAL A 80 8.15 0.05 -2.33
N GLN A 81 6.85 -0.15 -2.10
CA GLN A 81 5.83 0.79 -2.56
C GLN A 81 5.30 1.59 -1.38
N ASP A 82 5.18 2.90 -1.55
CA ASP A 82 4.58 3.80 -0.56
C ASP A 82 3.09 4.07 -0.84
N GLU A 83 2.43 4.77 0.08
CA GLU A 83 1.02 5.16 -0.01
C GLU A 83 0.73 6.04 -1.24
N ASP A 84 1.68 6.89 -1.63
CA ASP A 84 1.61 7.72 -2.84
C ASP A 84 1.94 6.98 -4.14
N PHE A 85 2.06 5.64 -4.08
CA PHE A 85 2.43 4.80 -5.22
C PHE A 85 3.83 5.12 -5.79
N GLY A 86 4.66 5.81 -5.01
CA GLY A 86 6.09 5.93 -5.24
C GLY A 86 6.78 4.58 -5.11
N ARG A 87 7.74 4.29 -5.99
CA ARG A 87 8.54 3.06 -5.91
C ARG A 87 9.91 3.43 -5.38
N TRP A 88 10.24 2.86 -4.22
CA TRP A 88 11.49 3.08 -3.51
C TRP A 88 12.41 1.90 -3.74
N LEU A 89 13.56 2.13 -4.35
CA LEU A 89 14.53 1.10 -4.66
C LEU A 89 15.69 1.16 -3.68
N ALA A 90 16.12 0.01 -3.16
CA ALA A 90 17.27 -0.07 -2.27
C ALA A 90 18.55 0.38 -2.99
N LEU A 91 19.25 1.35 -2.41
CA LEU A 91 20.44 1.92 -3.02
C LEU A 91 21.60 0.92 -3.06
N ASP A 92 21.69 0.03 -2.08
CA ASP A 92 22.74 -1.00 -2.02
C ASP A 92 22.69 -1.93 -3.24
N ASP A 93 21.48 -2.31 -3.67
CA ASP A 93 21.29 -3.10 -4.88
C ASP A 93 21.71 -2.33 -6.14
N VAL A 94 21.35 -1.04 -6.21
CA VAL A 94 21.75 -0.16 -7.32
C VAL A 94 23.27 -0.02 -7.38
N ARG A 95 23.94 0.23 -6.23
CA ARG A 95 25.40 0.33 -6.13
C ARG A 95 26.09 -0.97 -6.52
N ARG A 96 25.55 -2.12 -6.13
CA ARG A 96 26.07 -3.44 -6.50
C ARG A 96 26.07 -3.65 -8.02
N ILE A 97 25.06 -3.14 -8.72
CA ILE A 97 24.93 -3.27 -10.18
C ILE A 97 25.82 -2.25 -10.90
N VAL A 98 25.77 -0.98 -10.48
CA VAL A 98 26.51 0.11 -11.14
C VAL A 98 28.01 0.04 -10.82
N GLY A 99 28.39 -0.43 -9.63
CA GLY A 99 29.77 -0.57 -9.17
C GLY A 99 30.38 0.72 -8.58
N SER A 100 29.68 1.84 -8.70
CA SER A 100 30.04 3.15 -8.14
C SER A 100 28.78 3.85 -7.64
N GLY A 101 28.94 4.76 -6.67
CA GLY A 101 27.85 5.66 -6.33
C GLY A 101 28.11 6.68 -5.24
N ALA A 102 27.29 7.73 -5.25
CA ALA A 102 27.31 8.78 -4.24
C ALA A 102 26.95 8.21 -2.86
N THR A 103 27.50 8.80 -1.79
CA THR A 103 27.22 8.39 -0.41
C THR A 103 25.78 8.72 0.01
N ASP A 104 25.26 8.00 1.00
CA ASP A 104 23.89 8.20 1.52
C ASP A 104 23.65 9.66 1.94
N LYS A 105 24.64 10.28 2.58
CA LYS A 105 24.57 11.68 2.99
C LYS A 105 24.48 12.64 1.80
N ALA A 106 25.23 12.37 0.73
CA ALA A 106 25.18 13.20 -0.49
C ALA A 106 23.82 13.06 -1.19
N LEU A 107 23.26 11.85 -1.22
CA LEU A 107 21.95 11.60 -1.83
C LEU A 107 20.81 12.19 -1.01
N ALA A 108 20.85 12.07 0.32
CA ALA A 108 19.90 12.71 1.22
C ALA A 108 19.88 14.23 1.05
N HIS A 109 21.05 14.84 0.81
CA HIS A 109 21.15 16.29 0.57
C HIS A 109 20.69 16.69 -0.83
N THR A 110 21.00 15.90 -1.85
CA THR A 110 20.67 16.21 -3.26
C THR A 110 19.20 15.95 -3.58
N TYR A 111 18.59 14.95 -2.94
CA TYR A 111 17.24 14.49 -3.20
C TYR A 111 16.44 14.38 -1.88
N PRO A 112 16.12 15.51 -1.22
CA PRO A 112 15.54 15.51 0.11
C PRO A 112 14.18 14.80 0.19
N SER A 113 13.32 14.92 -0.83
CA SER A 113 12.03 14.20 -0.91
C SER A 113 12.11 12.89 -1.71
N GLY A 114 13.25 12.65 -2.36
CA GLY A 114 13.52 11.44 -3.16
C GLY A 114 14.31 10.36 -2.41
N TRP A 115 14.75 10.65 -1.18
CA TRP A 115 15.56 9.78 -0.33
C TRP A 115 14.81 9.43 0.95
N LYS A 116 14.78 8.14 1.30
CA LYS A 116 14.13 7.65 2.53
C LYS A 116 14.88 6.46 3.07
N VAL A 117 15.00 6.37 4.40
CA VAL A 117 15.53 5.18 5.05
C VAL A 117 14.35 4.29 5.42
N ILE A 118 14.33 3.07 4.88
CA ILE A 118 13.29 2.07 5.14
C ILE A 118 14.01 0.83 5.65
N ASP A 119 13.61 0.34 6.82
CA ASP A 119 14.22 -0.85 7.46
C ASP A 119 15.75 -0.73 7.62
N GLY A 120 16.21 0.46 8.04
CA GLY A 120 17.63 0.76 8.24
C GLY A 120 18.47 0.87 6.96
N LYS A 121 17.87 0.71 5.78
CA LYS A 121 18.56 0.81 4.48
C LYS A 121 18.12 2.05 3.71
N GLY A 122 19.09 2.68 3.05
CA GLY A 122 18.83 3.81 2.16
C GLY A 122 18.09 3.39 0.90
N HIS A 123 16.95 4.04 0.64
CA HIS A 123 16.16 3.84 -0.56
C HIS A 123 16.01 5.15 -1.34
N LEU A 124 16.02 5.02 -2.67
CA LEU A 124 15.85 6.13 -3.59
C LEU A 124 14.57 5.93 -4.40
N ARG A 125 13.74 6.98 -4.48
CA ARG A 125 12.48 6.96 -5.22
C ARG A 125 12.73 6.87 -6.73
N ASP A 126 11.77 6.34 -7.48
CA ASP A 126 11.89 6.05 -8.91
C ASP A 126 12.25 7.29 -9.76
N ASP A 127 11.72 8.45 -9.45
CA ASP A 127 12.07 9.72 -10.09
C ASP A 127 13.49 10.20 -9.75
N ALA A 128 13.85 10.21 -8.46
CA ALA A 128 15.18 10.57 -7.97
C ALA A 128 16.26 9.62 -8.52
N LEU A 129 15.95 8.32 -8.61
CA LEU A 129 16.83 7.31 -9.18
C LEU A 129 17.09 7.55 -10.67
N MET A 130 16.06 7.95 -11.43
CA MET A 130 16.23 8.29 -12.85
C MET A 130 17.14 9.51 -13.03
N HIS A 131 17.01 10.53 -12.16
CA HIS A 131 17.91 11.68 -12.16
C HIS A 131 19.34 11.29 -11.78
N TYR A 132 19.50 10.47 -10.74
CA TYR A 132 20.80 10.00 -10.28
C TYR A 132 21.53 9.16 -11.35
N LEU A 133 20.86 8.14 -11.90
CA LEU A 133 21.43 7.31 -12.97
C LEU A 133 21.66 8.08 -14.27
N GLY A 134 20.97 9.20 -14.47
CA GLY A 134 21.22 10.10 -15.60
C GLY A 134 22.51 10.92 -15.46
N ARG A 135 23.02 11.12 -14.24
CA ARG A 135 24.28 11.83 -13.97
C ARG A 135 25.49 10.89 -14.00
N GLU A 136 25.29 9.61 -13.75
CA GLU A 136 26.37 8.62 -13.76
C GLU A 136 26.72 8.22 -15.21
N PRO A 137 27.96 8.44 -15.69
CA PRO A 137 28.33 8.20 -17.09
C PRO A 137 28.61 6.73 -17.42
N SER A 138 28.38 5.79 -16.50
CA SER A 138 28.74 4.39 -16.71
C SER A 138 27.74 3.66 -17.61
N THR A 139 28.24 2.80 -18.50
CA THR A 139 27.39 1.97 -19.39
C THR A 139 26.42 1.09 -18.59
N ARG A 140 26.82 0.66 -17.39
CA ARG A 140 25.96 -0.10 -16.47
C ARG A 140 24.82 0.76 -15.91
N ALA A 141 25.11 2.01 -15.51
CA ALA A 141 24.08 2.94 -15.06
C ALA A 141 23.06 3.26 -16.17
N VAL A 142 23.51 3.47 -17.41
CA VAL A 142 22.61 3.72 -18.55
C VAL A 142 21.69 2.51 -18.82
N LYS A 143 22.24 1.30 -18.83
CA LYS A 143 21.42 0.09 -19.02
C LYS A 143 20.44 -0.15 -17.87
N LEU A 144 20.88 0.10 -16.63
CA LEU A 144 20.01 0.01 -15.46
C LEU A 144 18.88 1.05 -15.53
N ARG A 145 19.20 2.30 -15.88
CA ARG A 145 18.24 3.38 -16.07
C ARG A 145 17.15 3.00 -17.07
N ASN A 146 17.54 2.55 -18.26
CA ASN A 146 16.58 2.16 -19.31
C ASN A 146 15.69 0.99 -18.85
N TRP A 147 16.24 0.04 -18.09
CA TRP A 147 15.46 -1.06 -17.56
C TRP A 147 14.50 -0.62 -16.44
N VAL A 148 14.97 0.22 -15.50
CA VAL A 148 14.16 0.80 -14.42
C VAL A 148 13.03 1.64 -15.00
N GLU A 149 13.32 2.42 -16.05
CA GLU A 149 12.32 3.23 -16.73
C GLU A 149 11.15 2.37 -17.24
N ASN A 150 11.47 1.36 -18.05
CA ASN A 150 10.46 0.51 -18.68
C ASN A 150 9.74 -0.41 -17.68
N SER A 151 10.47 -0.95 -16.69
CA SER A 151 9.94 -1.99 -15.80
C SER A 151 9.25 -1.43 -14.55
N ILE A 152 9.76 -0.30 -14.02
CA ILE A 152 9.35 0.25 -12.73
C ILE A 152 8.70 1.62 -12.94
N ALA A 153 9.41 2.59 -13.50
CA ALA A 153 8.97 3.99 -13.53
C ALA A 153 7.73 4.20 -14.40
N VAL A 154 7.64 3.60 -15.58
CA VAL A 154 6.45 3.67 -16.46
C VAL A 154 5.22 3.04 -15.79
N SER A 155 5.40 1.88 -15.17
CA SER A 155 4.34 1.21 -14.42
C SER A 155 3.86 2.07 -13.24
N ALA A 156 4.80 2.64 -12.47
CA ALA A 156 4.51 3.51 -11.35
C ALA A 156 3.78 4.79 -11.79
N ARG A 157 4.25 5.47 -12.84
CA ARG A 157 3.62 6.67 -13.41
C ARG A 157 2.21 6.39 -13.91
N THR A 158 2.00 5.24 -14.57
CA THR A 158 0.68 4.86 -15.08
C THR A 158 -0.31 4.64 -13.94
N GLU A 159 0.09 3.94 -12.89
CA GLU A 159 -0.74 3.70 -11.70
C GLU A 159 -1.05 5.02 -10.96
N ARG A 160 -0.05 5.89 -10.80
CA ARG A 160 -0.22 7.23 -10.21
C ARG A 160 -1.20 8.09 -11.00
N LYS A 161 -1.07 8.11 -12.33
CA LYS A 161 -1.98 8.85 -13.22
C LYS A 161 -3.42 8.36 -13.11
N ARG A 162 -3.64 7.05 -13.01
CA ARG A 162 -4.99 6.46 -12.83
C ARG A 162 -5.64 6.90 -11.52
N ARG A 163 -4.84 7.14 -10.49
CA ARG A 163 -5.29 7.57 -9.16
C ARG A 163 -5.30 9.09 -8.97
N GLY A 164 -4.88 9.85 -9.97
CA GLY A 164 -4.78 11.32 -9.88
C GLY A 164 -3.67 11.80 -8.92
N ILE A 165 -2.68 10.96 -8.63
CA ILE A 165 -1.58 11.29 -7.72
C ILE A 165 -0.43 11.92 -8.51
N TYR A 166 0.02 13.08 -8.07
CA TYR A 166 1.16 13.80 -8.64
C TYR A 166 2.29 13.84 -7.61
N LEU A 167 3.40 13.15 -7.90
CA LEU A 167 4.58 13.22 -7.04
C LEU A 167 5.26 14.58 -7.21
N ARG A 168 5.75 15.11 -6.10
CA ARG A 168 6.57 16.31 -6.06
C ARG A 168 7.95 16.05 -6.68
N ASP A 169 8.55 17.10 -7.22
CA ASP A 169 9.94 17.05 -7.69
C ASP A 169 10.88 16.55 -6.57
N PRO A 170 11.67 15.49 -6.81
CA PRO A 170 12.54 14.88 -5.80
C PRO A 170 13.64 15.80 -5.26
N MET A 171 13.94 16.90 -5.97
CA MET A 171 14.95 17.88 -5.52
C MET A 171 14.37 18.92 -4.56
N LEU A 172 13.05 19.04 -4.46
CA LEU A 172 12.39 19.97 -3.53
C LEU A 172 12.24 19.32 -2.16
N ALA A 173 12.48 20.09 -1.09
CA ALA A 173 12.23 19.65 0.28
C ALA A 173 10.74 19.36 0.50
N GLU A 174 10.42 18.42 1.40
CA GLU A 174 9.05 18.20 1.84
C GLU A 174 8.54 19.47 2.57
N LEU A 175 7.32 19.90 2.26
CA LEU A 175 6.68 20.94 3.08
C LEU A 175 6.32 20.30 4.42
N PRO A 176 6.45 21.02 5.54
CA PRO A 176 5.92 20.52 6.81
C PRO A 176 4.42 20.31 6.66
N ASP A 177 3.95 19.10 6.98
CA ASP A 177 2.52 18.80 7.12
C ASP A 177 1.96 19.76 8.18
N ASN A 178 1.02 20.61 7.78
CA ASN A 178 0.41 21.65 8.60
C ASN A 178 -0.99 21.23 9.03
#